data_AF-A0A4S1WQB6-F1
#
_entry.id   AF-A0A4S1WQB6-F1
#
_cell.length_a   1.000
_cell.length_b   1.000
_cell.length_c   1.000
_cell.angle_alpha   90.00
_cell.angle_beta   90.00
_cell.angle_gamma   90.00
#
_symmetry.space_group_name_H-M   'P 1'
#
loop_
_entity.id
_entity.type
_entity.pdbx_description
1 polymer ?
#
loop_
_entity_poly.entity_id
_entity_poly.type
_entity_poly.pdbx_seq_one_letter_code
_entity_poly.pdbx_strand_id
1 'polypeptide(L)'
;MGWRIAALAVVLVVATPAAAEMNCYAPQWQRLTDAKLGVSAEVSTDTHVSYGFDQGYVNVTVDERMRPGAKTAERCSSFNFNVTDFAPDEVSDAQGLLKMRADEIARGGLNNFRLIRNRALTFQGSPAREVAFSFTIDYFGTPASHRYLIVMRNNRLYTFGWVWGDAGAAPGDSNRIFDSIRFSAPVADANARSRAMLEETILLYWLRKDYPKTLWMSPALLRIADPKRAAESKIVDGYGYVQKVDFLGTQGSYRVFRVEHSNAVVDWFVIDDGKQISALTWKKVRDIAR
;
A
#
# COMPACT_ATOMS: atom_id res chain seq x y z
N MET A 1 24.64 18.79 16.48
CA MET A 1 23.22 18.75 16.06
C MET A 1 23.12 17.83 14.85
N GLY A 2 23.05 16.51 15.10
CA GLY A 2 23.01 15.49 14.06
C GLY A 2 21.58 15.03 13.85
N TRP A 3 21.07 15.17 12.63
CA TRP A 3 19.77 14.65 12.24
C TRP A 3 19.81 13.12 12.31
N ARG A 4 19.20 12.56 13.35
CA ARG A 4 18.87 11.15 13.37
C ARG A 4 17.68 10.99 12.44
N ILE A 5 17.93 10.44 11.25
CA ILE A 5 16.93 9.75 10.45
C ILE A 5 16.48 8.56 11.31
N ALA A 6 15.55 8.84 12.21
CA ALA A 6 14.86 7.83 12.97
C ALA A 6 13.95 7.13 11.97
N ALA A 7 14.27 5.87 11.71
CA ALA A 7 13.46 4.93 10.97
C ALA A 7 12.03 4.93 11.53
N LEU A 8 11.18 5.78 10.96
CA LEU A 8 9.75 5.66 11.08
C LEU A 8 9.37 4.55 10.11
N ALA A 9 9.18 3.37 10.68
CA ALA A 9 8.60 2.22 10.03
C ALA A 9 7.23 2.59 9.47
N VAL A 10 7.20 3.03 8.21
CA VAL A 10 5.98 3.07 7.42
C VAL A 10 6.14 2.07 6.30
N VAL A 11 5.55 0.90 6.57
CA VAL A 11 4.95 -0.03 5.61
C VAL A 11 5.61 0.01 4.24
N LEU A 12 6.84 -0.51 4.15
CA LEU A 12 7.18 -1.33 2.99
C LEU A 12 6.13 -2.43 2.98
N VAL A 13 5.06 -2.28 2.18
CA VAL A 13 4.30 -3.44 1.70
C VAL A 13 5.22 -4.16 0.73
N VAL A 14 6.30 -4.73 1.27
CA VAL A 14 6.93 -5.90 0.69
C VAL A 14 5.75 -6.85 0.55
N ALA A 15 5.40 -7.25 -0.66
CA ALA A 15 4.48 -8.35 -0.84
C ALA A 15 5.01 -9.47 0.06
N THR A 16 4.31 -9.71 1.17
CA THR A 16 4.86 -10.59 2.19
C THR A 16 4.65 -12.01 1.68
N PRO A 17 5.50 -12.95 2.07
CA PRO A 17 5.32 -14.34 1.70
C PRO A 17 3.96 -14.91 2.13
N ALA A 18 3.38 -14.40 3.22
CA ALA A 18 2.01 -14.70 3.64
C ALA A 18 0.97 -14.27 2.59
N ALA A 19 1.21 -13.20 1.83
CA ALA A 19 0.36 -12.82 0.70
C ALA A 19 0.49 -13.77 -0.49
N ALA A 20 1.65 -14.41 -0.70
CA ALA A 20 1.81 -15.42 -1.73
C ALA A 20 1.01 -16.71 -1.41
N GLU A 21 1.00 -17.16 -0.15
CA GLU A 21 0.22 -18.33 0.30
C GLU A 21 -1.30 -18.14 0.15
N MET A 22 -1.79 -16.89 0.24
CA MET A 22 -3.21 -16.58 0.02
C MET A 22 -3.66 -16.83 -1.43
N ASN A 23 -2.74 -16.91 -2.39
CA ASN A 23 -3.04 -16.97 -3.82
C ASN A 23 -2.57 -18.27 -4.48
N CYS A 24 -2.74 -19.41 -3.81
CA CYS A 24 -2.53 -20.76 -4.38
C CYS A 24 -3.66 -21.22 -5.33
N TYR A 25 -4.47 -20.30 -5.83
CA TYR A 25 -5.68 -20.57 -6.60
C TYR A 25 -5.55 -20.01 -8.02
N ALA A 26 -6.38 -20.52 -8.95
CA ALA A 26 -6.32 -20.16 -10.35
C ALA A 26 -6.50 -18.64 -10.56
N PRO A 27 -5.66 -17.99 -11.41
CA PRO A 27 -5.82 -16.58 -11.74
C PRO A 27 -7.19 -16.28 -12.37
N GLN A 28 -7.85 -15.22 -11.89
CA GLN A 28 -9.01 -14.60 -12.51
C GLN A 28 -8.57 -13.31 -13.18
N TRP A 29 -7.94 -13.46 -14.34
CA TRP A 29 -7.34 -12.36 -15.07
C TRP A 29 -8.33 -11.24 -15.36
N GLN A 30 -8.00 -10.05 -14.90
CA GLN A 30 -8.77 -8.85 -15.14
C GLN A 30 -7.84 -7.66 -15.35
N ARG A 31 -8.41 -6.59 -15.92
CA ARG A 31 -7.68 -5.35 -16.16
C ARG A 31 -7.96 -4.36 -15.05
N LEU A 32 -6.95 -4.04 -14.26
CA LEU A 32 -6.96 -2.86 -13.42
C LEU A 32 -6.66 -1.63 -14.28
N THR A 33 -7.47 -0.58 -14.14
CA THR A 33 -7.19 0.75 -14.69
C THR A 33 -7.50 1.80 -13.63
N ASP A 34 -6.48 2.52 -13.18
CA ASP A 34 -6.66 3.61 -12.23
C ASP A 34 -6.12 4.92 -12.83
N ALA A 35 -7.06 5.80 -13.20
CA ALA A 35 -6.74 7.09 -13.81
C ALA A 35 -6.03 8.04 -12.83
N LYS A 36 -6.27 7.92 -11.52
CA LYS A 36 -5.63 8.76 -10.49
C LYS A 36 -4.18 8.35 -10.30
N LEU A 37 -3.90 7.06 -10.37
CA LEU A 37 -2.53 6.52 -10.34
C LEU A 37 -1.81 6.64 -11.69
N GLY A 38 -2.56 6.76 -12.79
CA GLY A 38 -2.01 6.87 -14.15
C GLY A 38 -1.43 5.54 -14.63
N VAL A 39 -2.03 4.42 -14.22
CA VAL A 39 -1.54 3.08 -14.55
C VAL A 39 -2.68 2.12 -14.86
N SER A 40 -2.43 1.22 -15.80
CA SER A 40 -3.24 0.03 -16.03
C SER A 40 -2.34 -1.20 -16.08
N ALA A 41 -2.84 -2.33 -15.60
CA ALA A 41 -2.14 -3.61 -15.61
C ALA A 41 -3.16 -4.74 -15.56
N GLU A 42 -2.81 -5.91 -16.09
CA GLU A 42 -3.51 -7.14 -15.76
C GLU A 42 -3.14 -7.54 -14.33
N VAL A 43 -4.14 -8.01 -13.60
CA VAL A 43 -4.02 -8.54 -12.24
C VAL A 43 -4.72 -9.88 -12.19
N SER A 44 -4.28 -10.75 -11.28
CA SER A 44 -4.73 -12.13 -11.19
C SER A 44 -6.02 -12.31 -10.38
N THR A 45 -6.54 -11.24 -9.78
CA THR A 45 -7.73 -11.22 -8.93
C THR A 45 -8.14 -9.77 -8.63
N ASP A 46 -9.26 -9.59 -7.93
CA ASP A 46 -9.73 -8.29 -7.47
C ASP A 46 -8.66 -7.63 -6.58
N THR A 47 -8.54 -6.31 -6.67
CA THR A 47 -7.57 -5.55 -5.89
C THR A 47 -8.24 -4.74 -4.79
N HIS A 48 -7.49 -4.44 -3.74
CA HIS A 48 -7.84 -3.41 -2.76
C HIS A 48 -6.85 -2.25 -2.85
N VAL A 49 -7.29 -1.05 -2.49
CA VAL A 49 -6.50 0.18 -2.57
C VAL A 49 -6.46 0.83 -1.20
N SER A 50 -5.25 1.07 -0.70
CA SER A 50 -4.99 1.74 0.58
C SER A 50 -4.15 3.00 0.38
N TYR A 51 -4.29 3.94 1.31
CA TYR A 51 -3.61 5.23 1.31
C TYR A 51 -2.79 5.37 2.60
N GLY A 52 -1.54 5.79 2.47
CA GLY A 52 -0.66 6.06 3.59
C GLY A 52 0.38 7.12 3.26
N PHE A 53 1.37 7.29 4.13
CA PHE A 53 2.48 8.21 3.94
C PHE A 53 3.82 7.50 3.91
N ASP A 54 4.57 7.65 2.82
CA ASP A 54 5.96 7.21 2.76
C ASP A 54 6.86 8.45 2.78
N GLN A 55 7.66 8.60 3.85
CA GLN A 55 8.55 9.75 4.05
C GLN A 55 7.84 11.12 3.95
N GLY A 56 6.56 11.20 4.33
CA GLY A 56 5.75 12.43 4.32
C GLY A 56 4.97 12.67 3.02
N TYR A 57 5.19 11.84 2.00
CA TYR A 57 4.48 11.85 0.72
C TYR A 57 3.33 10.87 0.72
N VAL A 58 2.26 11.19 0.00
CA VAL A 58 1.14 10.26 -0.13
C VAL A 58 1.62 9.06 -0.94
N ASN A 59 1.49 7.88 -0.34
CA ASN A 59 1.70 6.60 -0.98
C ASN A 59 0.35 5.91 -1.13
N VAL A 60 0.05 5.48 -2.35
CA VAL A 60 -1.14 4.65 -2.63
C VAL A 60 -0.66 3.26 -2.94
N THR A 61 -1.12 2.27 -2.18
CA THR A 61 -0.82 0.86 -2.42
C THR A 61 -2.04 0.16 -2.99
N VAL A 62 -1.80 -0.65 -4.02
CA VAL A 62 -2.77 -1.54 -4.63
C VAL A 62 -2.27 -2.96 -4.45
N ASP A 63 -3.04 -3.76 -3.73
CA ASP A 63 -2.70 -5.13 -3.38
C ASP A 63 -3.80 -6.07 -3.90
N GLU A 64 -3.40 -7.22 -4.42
CA GLU A 64 -4.34 -8.29 -4.76
C GLU A 64 -5.06 -8.81 -3.51
N ARG A 65 -6.38 -9.02 -3.62
CA ARG A 65 -7.15 -9.78 -2.62
C ARG A 65 -6.83 -11.27 -2.76
N MET A 66 -7.21 -12.06 -1.75
CA MET A 66 -7.13 -13.52 -1.82
C MET A 66 -7.89 -14.04 -3.05
N ARG A 67 -7.24 -14.85 -3.90
CA ARG A 67 -7.89 -15.51 -5.04
C ARG A 67 -8.92 -16.53 -4.53
N PRO A 68 -10.20 -16.47 -4.97
CA PRO A 68 -11.17 -17.50 -4.65
C PRO A 68 -11.00 -18.72 -5.58
N GLY A 69 -11.27 -19.94 -5.10
CA GLY A 69 -11.46 -21.11 -5.98
C GLY A 69 -10.71 -22.38 -5.58
N ALA A 70 -10.44 -23.24 -6.57
CA ALA A 70 -9.71 -24.49 -6.40
C ALA A 70 -8.20 -24.25 -6.46
N LYS A 71 -7.46 -24.96 -5.60
CA LYS A 71 -6.00 -24.88 -5.60
C LYS A 71 -5.45 -25.36 -6.93
N THR A 72 -4.54 -24.61 -7.52
CA THR A 72 -3.83 -25.02 -8.72
C THR A 72 -2.56 -25.79 -8.38
N ALA A 73 -2.08 -26.62 -9.31
CA ALA A 73 -0.72 -27.15 -9.25
C ALA A 73 0.34 -26.07 -9.52
N GLU A 74 -0.07 -24.92 -10.06
CA GLU A 74 0.78 -23.74 -10.25
C GLU A 74 1.11 -23.07 -8.91
N ARG A 75 2.27 -22.40 -8.89
CA ARG A 75 2.89 -21.84 -7.68
C ARG A 75 2.06 -20.69 -7.09
N CYS A 76 1.91 -20.70 -5.77
CA CYS A 76 1.26 -19.62 -5.05
C CYS A 76 2.03 -18.31 -5.25
N SER A 77 1.32 -17.24 -5.61
CA SER A 77 1.94 -15.98 -5.98
C SER A 77 1.03 -14.76 -5.83
N SER A 78 1.60 -13.60 -5.53
CA SER A 78 0.84 -12.37 -5.32
C SER A 78 1.52 -11.17 -5.98
N PHE A 79 0.70 -10.32 -6.59
CA PHE A 79 1.08 -9.00 -7.10
C PHE A 79 0.66 -7.90 -6.15
N ASN A 80 1.49 -6.88 -6.08
CA ASN A 80 1.07 -5.57 -5.62
C ASN A 80 1.82 -4.47 -6.37
N PHE A 81 1.35 -3.25 -6.22
CA PHE A 81 2.18 -2.10 -6.53
C PHE A 81 1.82 -0.91 -5.66
N ASN A 82 2.78 -0.01 -5.51
CA ASN A 82 2.55 1.26 -4.86
C ASN A 82 3.00 2.43 -5.74
N VAL A 83 2.40 3.58 -5.48
CA VAL A 83 2.72 4.84 -6.14
C VAL A 83 2.94 5.90 -5.06
N THR A 84 4.17 6.39 -4.97
CA THR A 84 4.50 7.57 -4.15
C THR A 84 4.47 8.80 -5.04
N ASP A 85 3.62 9.77 -4.70
CA ASP A 85 3.54 11.05 -5.40
C ASP A 85 4.34 12.11 -4.65
N PHE A 86 5.43 12.58 -5.27
CA PHE A 86 6.31 13.60 -4.68
C PHE A 86 5.81 15.02 -4.93
N ALA A 87 4.77 15.23 -5.75
CA ALA A 87 4.30 16.57 -6.08
C ALA A 87 3.92 17.38 -4.82
N PRO A 88 4.31 18.67 -4.76
CA PRO A 88 4.89 19.48 -5.83
C PRO A 88 6.42 19.38 -5.98
N ASP A 89 7.09 18.55 -5.19
CA ASP A 89 8.56 18.50 -5.16
C ASP A 89 9.13 17.90 -6.47
N GLU A 90 10.30 18.41 -6.87
CA GLU A 90 11.07 17.90 -7.99
C GLU A 90 12.04 16.81 -7.51
N VAL A 91 12.11 15.71 -8.25
CA VAL A 91 13.13 14.67 -8.00
C VAL A 91 14.35 14.94 -8.87
N SER A 92 15.36 15.54 -8.27
CA SER A 92 16.60 15.94 -8.94
C SER A 92 17.53 14.77 -9.32
N ASP A 93 17.47 13.65 -8.59
CA ASP A 93 18.24 12.44 -8.88
C ASP A 93 17.34 11.18 -8.90
N ALA A 94 16.66 10.97 -10.03
CA ALA A 94 15.82 9.80 -10.23
C ALA A 94 16.60 8.48 -10.15
N GLN A 95 17.84 8.43 -10.65
CA GLN A 95 18.64 7.19 -10.67
C GLN A 95 19.13 6.82 -9.27
N GLY A 96 19.57 7.79 -8.49
CA GLY A 96 19.93 7.62 -7.09
C GLY A 96 18.72 7.18 -6.25
N LEU A 97 17.55 7.80 -6.45
CA LEU A 97 16.31 7.40 -5.79
C LEU A 97 15.95 5.94 -6.13
N LEU A 98 15.96 5.57 -7.42
CA LEU A 98 15.67 4.20 -7.86
C LEU A 98 16.64 3.17 -7.25
N LYS A 99 17.93 3.52 -7.18
CA LYS A 99 18.94 2.67 -6.53
C LYS A 99 18.67 2.52 -5.04
N MET A 100 18.47 3.64 -4.34
CA MET A 100 18.17 3.66 -2.91
C MET A 100 16.96 2.78 -2.59
N ARG A 101 15.88 2.91 -3.36
CA ARG A 101 14.67 2.09 -3.19
C ARG A 101 14.91 0.60 -3.47
N ALA A 102 15.65 0.26 -4.53
CA ALA A 102 16.01 -1.12 -4.80
C ALA A 102 16.86 -1.74 -3.68
N ASP A 103 17.81 -0.98 -3.14
CA ASP A 103 18.65 -1.43 -2.03
C ASP A 103 17.84 -1.55 -0.73
N GLU A 104 16.86 -0.66 -0.49
CA GLU A 104 15.92 -0.73 0.63
C GLU A 104 15.04 -1.97 0.59
N ILE A 105 14.50 -2.28 -0.58
CA ILE A 105 13.67 -3.47 -0.82
C ILE A 105 14.50 -4.75 -0.64
N ALA A 106 15.75 -4.75 -1.10
CA ALA A 106 16.66 -5.88 -1.03
C ALA A 106 17.60 -5.83 0.19
N ARG A 107 17.15 -5.27 1.31
CA ARG A 107 17.97 -5.18 2.54
C ARG A 107 18.32 -6.56 3.09
N GLY A 108 19.60 -6.71 3.48
CA GLY A 108 20.11 -7.90 4.13
C GLY A 108 19.59 -8.08 5.58
N GLY A 109 19.87 -9.24 6.16
CA GLY A 109 19.34 -9.65 7.47
C GLY A 109 18.20 -10.69 7.37
N LEU A 110 17.83 -11.07 6.14
CA LEU A 110 16.87 -12.14 5.87
C LEU A 110 17.62 -13.48 5.76
N ASN A 111 17.08 -14.53 6.36
CA ASN A 111 17.70 -15.86 6.34
C ASN A 111 17.83 -16.39 4.91
N ASN A 112 18.99 -16.97 4.57
CA ASN A 112 19.31 -17.48 3.24
C ASN A 112 19.06 -16.46 2.10
N PHE A 113 19.26 -15.17 2.36
CA PHE A 113 19.11 -14.14 1.35
C PHE A 113 20.04 -14.35 0.16
N ARG A 114 19.49 -14.29 -1.04
CA ARG A 114 20.23 -14.34 -2.29
C ARG A 114 19.70 -13.28 -3.25
N LEU A 115 20.56 -12.32 -3.59
CA LEU A 115 20.29 -11.38 -4.66
C LEU A 115 20.48 -12.09 -6.01
N ILE A 116 19.43 -12.08 -6.84
CA ILE A 116 19.43 -12.69 -8.17
C ILE A 116 19.74 -11.63 -9.22
N ARG A 117 19.17 -10.43 -9.07
CA ARG A 117 19.31 -9.33 -10.03
C ARG A 117 19.13 -8.00 -9.32
N ASN A 118 19.93 -7.00 -9.69
CA ASN A 118 19.71 -5.60 -9.32
C ASN A 118 20.32 -4.73 -10.44
N ARG A 119 19.50 -4.24 -11.36
CA ARG A 119 19.98 -3.54 -12.55
C ARG A 119 19.13 -2.33 -12.89
N ALA A 120 19.77 -1.26 -13.33
CA ALA A 120 19.09 -0.15 -13.99
C ALA A 120 18.62 -0.60 -15.39
N LEU A 121 17.49 -0.08 -15.84
CA LEU A 121 16.95 -0.26 -17.18
C LEU A 121 16.09 0.94 -17.58
N THR A 122 15.57 0.92 -18.80
CA THR A 122 14.49 1.82 -19.23
C THR A 122 13.22 1.00 -19.40
N PHE A 123 12.09 1.52 -18.92
CA PHE A 123 10.79 0.88 -19.06
C PHE A 123 9.79 1.89 -19.64
N GLN A 124 9.33 1.64 -20.87
CA GLN A 124 8.42 2.54 -21.62
C GLN A 124 8.92 3.99 -21.70
N GLY A 125 10.23 4.17 -21.91
CA GLY A 125 10.89 5.48 -21.98
C GLY A 125 11.20 6.13 -20.63
N SER A 126 10.79 5.52 -19.51
CA SER A 126 11.07 6.01 -18.16
C SER A 126 12.31 5.35 -17.54
N PRO A 127 13.10 6.08 -16.74
CA PRO A 127 14.11 5.49 -15.85
C PRO A 127 13.48 4.42 -14.95
N ALA A 128 14.10 3.25 -14.89
CA ALA A 128 13.61 2.15 -14.07
C ALA A 128 14.75 1.30 -13.50
N ARG A 129 14.41 0.49 -12.49
CA ARG A 129 15.32 -0.46 -11.86
C ARG A 129 14.58 -1.75 -11.57
N GLU A 130 15.18 -2.87 -11.95
CA GLU A 130 14.66 -4.20 -11.65
C GLU A 130 15.51 -4.82 -10.55
N VAL A 131 14.86 -5.28 -9.49
CA VAL A 131 15.51 -6.03 -8.41
C VAL A 131 14.78 -7.35 -8.20
N ALA A 132 15.52 -8.44 -8.13
CA ALA A 132 15.00 -9.77 -7.85
C ALA A 132 15.90 -10.47 -6.85
N PHE A 133 15.31 -11.13 -5.87
CA PHE A 133 16.00 -11.80 -4.79
C PHE A 133 15.13 -12.91 -4.21
N SER A 134 15.74 -13.80 -3.45
CA SER A 134 15.04 -14.83 -2.68
C SER A 134 15.53 -14.85 -1.25
N PHE A 135 14.69 -15.26 -0.31
CA PHE A 135 15.09 -15.54 1.07
C PHE A 135 14.17 -16.59 1.69
N THR A 136 14.56 -17.17 2.82
CA THR A 136 13.74 -18.10 3.59
C THR A 136 12.90 -17.35 4.61
N ILE A 137 11.62 -17.67 4.66
CA ILE A 137 10.65 -17.07 5.57
C ILE A 137 10.74 -17.80 6.90
N ASP A 138 11.21 -17.13 7.94
CA ASP A 138 11.51 -17.76 9.24
C ASP A 138 10.32 -18.45 9.90
N TYR A 139 9.10 -17.98 9.65
CA TYR A 139 7.88 -18.56 10.22
C TYR A 139 7.44 -19.88 9.55
N PHE A 140 7.79 -20.08 8.27
CA PHE A 140 7.33 -21.24 7.48
C PHE A 140 8.47 -22.14 6.99
N GLY A 141 9.73 -21.76 7.22
CA GLY A 141 10.92 -22.46 6.71
C GLY A 141 10.97 -22.56 5.18
N THR A 142 10.14 -21.80 4.47
CA THR A 142 9.91 -21.93 3.02
C THR A 142 10.64 -20.80 2.29
N PRO A 143 11.34 -21.08 1.17
CA PRO A 143 11.92 -20.03 0.34
C PRO A 143 10.82 -19.26 -0.40
N ALA A 144 10.96 -17.94 -0.47
CA ALA A 144 10.19 -17.06 -1.34
C ALA A 144 11.11 -16.29 -2.27
N SER A 145 10.66 -16.09 -3.50
CA SER A 145 11.31 -15.23 -4.46
C SER A 145 10.48 -13.99 -4.72
N HIS A 146 11.18 -12.90 -4.94
CA HIS A 146 10.62 -11.57 -5.14
C HIS A 146 11.18 -10.99 -6.43
N ARG A 147 10.31 -10.30 -7.18
CA ARG A 147 10.68 -9.48 -8.32
C ARG A 147 10.02 -8.13 -8.18
N TYR A 148 10.80 -7.07 -8.30
CA TYR A 148 10.32 -5.71 -8.33
C TYR A 148 10.77 -4.99 -9.59
N LEU A 149 9.85 -4.22 -10.16
CA LEU A 149 10.15 -3.18 -11.14
C LEU A 149 9.81 -1.84 -10.50
N ILE A 150 10.83 -1.00 -10.37
CA ILE A 150 10.72 0.34 -9.82
C ILE A 150 10.85 1.30 -10.98
N VAL A 151 9.88 2.18 -11.19
CA VAL A 151 9.84 3.11 -12.34
C VAL A 151 9.65 4.51 -11.82
N MET A 152 10.50 5.43 -12.27
CA MET A 152 10.31 6.85 -12.04
C MET A 152 9.69 7.49 -13.27
N ARG A 153 8.52 8.11 -13.10
CA ARG A 153 7.81 8.78 -14.20
C ARG A 153 7.20 10.08 -13.70
N ASN A 154 7.61 11.20 -14.29
CA ASN A 154 7.31 12.54 -13.77
C ASN A 154 7.74 12.63 -12.30
N ASN A 155 6.92 13.18 -11.40
CA ASN A 155 7.19 13.22 -9.96
C ASN A 155 6.62 12.02 -9.19
N ARG A 156 6.50 10.85 -9.84
CA ARG A 156 5.92 9.66 -9.25
C ARG A 156 6.85 8.45 -9.34
N LEU A 157 7.00 7.79 -8.20
CA LEU A 157 7.71 6.53 -8.08
C LEU A 157 6.69 5.40 -8.03
N TYR A 158 6.74 4.53 -9.02
CA TYR A 158 5.95 3.31 -9.09
C TYR A 158 6.83 2.14 -8.66
N THR A 159 6.36 1.34 -7.71
CA THR A 159 7.04 0.10 -7.29
C THR A 159 6.09 -1.06 -7.49
N PHE A 160 6.31 -1.84 -8.55
CA PHE A 160 5.55 -3.06 -8.84
C PHE A 160 6.27 -4.25 -8.21
N GLY A 161 5.59 -5.00 -7.35
CA GLY A 161 6.12 -6.15 -6.62
C GLY A 161 5.38 -7.43 -6.99
N TRP A 162 6.14 -8.51 -7.14
CA TRP A 162 5.60 -9.85 -7.34
C TRP A 162 6.36 -10.86 -6.50
N VAL A 163 5.65 -11.77 -5.85
CA VAL A 163 6.21 -12.75 -4.91
C VAL A 163 5.63 -14.12 -5.18
N TRP A 164 6.46 -15.16 -5.09
CA TRP A 164 6.03 -16.55 -5.26
C TRP A 164 6.77 -17.50 -4.32
N GLY A 165 6.09 -18.60 -3.98
CA GLY A 165 6.54 -19.59 -3.01
C GLY A 165 7.50 -20.63 -3.58
N ASP A 166 8.71 -20.21 -3.97
CA ASP A 166 9.95 -21.01 -4.01
C ASP A 166 11.16 -20.15 -4.47
N ALA A 167 12.35 -20.76 -4.56
CA ALA A 167 13.56 -20.14 -5.12
C ALA A 167 13.71 -20.32 -6.66
N GLY A 168 12.66 -20.79 -7.35
CA GLY A 168 12.68 -21.10 -8.77
C GLY A 168 12.50 -19.88 -9.68
N ALA A 169 12.55 -20.10 -11.00
CA ALA A 169 12.28 -19.05 -11.99
C ALA A 169 10.88 -18.43 -11.81
N ALA A 170 10.72 -17.18 -12.24
CA ALA A 170 9.44 -16.47 -12.14
C ALA A 170 8.33 -17.24 -12.91
N PRO A 171 7.14 -17.41 -12.31
CA PRO A 171 6.01 -18.04 -12.99
C PRO A 171 5.56 -17.22 -14.21
N GLY A 172 4.91 -17.85 -15.19
CA GLY A 172 4.43 -17.20 -16.41
C GLY A 172 3.54 -15.97 -16.13
N ASP A 173 2.75 -16.04 -15.06
CA ASP A 173 1.91 -14.95 -14.53
C ASP A 173 2.70 -13.67 -14.24
N SER A 174 3.93 -13.79 -13.74
CA SER A 174 4.78 -12.63 -13.44
C SER A 174 5.11 -11.85 -14.71
N ASN A 175 5.47 -12.55 -15.79
CA ASN A 175 5.77 -11.90 -17.06
C ASN A 175 4.52 -11.28 -17.66
N ARG A 176 3.39 -12.00 -17.63
CA ARG A 176 2.10 -11.49 -18.12
C ARG A 176 1.72 -10.15 -17.47
N ILE A 177 1.83 -10.04 -16.15
CA ILE A 177 1.50 -8.80 -15.43
C ILE A 177 2.48 -7.69 -15.83
N PHE A 178 3.79 -7.92 -15.74
CA PHE A 178 4.79 -6.89 -16.05
C PHE A 178 4.72 -6.41 -17.50
N ASP A 179 4.48 -7.32 -18.45
CA ASP A 179 4.32 -7.01 -19.87
C ASP A 179 3.02 -6.26 -20.17
N SER A 180 2.02 -6.35 -19.28
CA SER A 180 0.72 -5.68 -19.41
C SER A 180 0.67 -4.26 -18.84
N ILE A 181 1.64 -3.86 -18.00
CA ILE A 181 1.67 -2.54 -17.36
C ILE A 181 1.68 -1.47 -18.44
N ARG A 182 0.82 -0.45 -18.36
CA ARG A 182 0.82 0.72 -19.22
C ARG A 182 0.59 1.96 -18.38
N PHE A 183 1.37 3.01 -18.66
CA PHE A 183 1.18 4.30 -18.01
C PHE A 183 0.28 5.22 -18.84
N SER A 184 -0.54 6.00 -18.15
CA SER A 184 -1.33 7.10 -18.69
C SER A 184 -1.03 8.40 -17.93
N ALA A 185 -1.49 9.53 -18.44
CA ALA A 185 -1.42 10.77 -17.69
C ALA A 185 -2.31 10.66 -16.44
N PRO A 186 -1.76 10.86 -15.22
CA PRO A 186 -2.56 10.74 -14.01
C PRO A 186 -3.54 11.91 -13.88
N VAL A 187 -4.72 11.62 -13.34
CA VAL A 187 -5.71 12.61 -12.95
C VAL A 187 -5.44 13.04 -11.50
N ALA A 188 -5.52 14.34 -11.23
CA ALA A 188 -5.32 14.88 -9.89
C ALA A 188 -6.34 14.30 -8.90
N ASP A 189 -5.85 13.91 -7.72
CA ASP A 189 -6.69 13.42 -6.63
C ASP A 189 -6.60 14.35 -5.42
N ALA A 190 -7.48 15.35 -5.41
CA ALA A 190 -7.53 16.38 -4.37
C ALA A 190 -7.74 15.83 -2.95
N ASN A 191 -8.20 14.57 -2.81
CA ASN A 191 -8.52 13.95 -1.52
C ASN A 191 -7.57 12.81 -1.15
N ALA A 192 -6.51 12.54 -1.92
CA ALA A 192 -5.56 11.46 -1.62
C ALA A 192 -4.89 11.66 -0.26
N ARG A 193 -4.49 12.89 0.05
CA ARG A 193 -3.85 13.22 1.34
C ARG A 193 -4.79 13.09 2.52
N SER A 194 -6.03 13.56 2.41
CA SER A 194 -7.04 13.42 3.48
C SER A 194 -7.40 11.95 3.72
N ARG A 195 -7.44 11.12 2.67
CA ARG A 195 -7.61 9.66 2.82
C ARG A 195 -6.44 8.99 3.51
N ALA A 196 -5.21 9.32 3.13
CA ALA A 196 -4.02 8.81 3.82
C ALA A 196 -4.01 9.19 5.31
N MET A 197 -4.33 10.44 5.63
CA MET A 197 -4.42 10.88 7.03
C MET A 197 -5.51 10.11 7.79
N LEU A 198 -6.68 9.89 7.17
CA LEU A 198 -7.77 9.14 7.79
C LEU A 198 -7.39 7.67 8.01
N GLU A 199 -6.87 6.98 7.00
CA GLU A 199 -6.48 5.57 7.09
C GLU A 199 -5.39 5.34 8.14
N GLU A 200 -4.33 6.14 8.12
CA GLU A 200 -3.29 6.06 9.15
C GLU A 200 -3.84 6.40 10.53
N THR A 201 -4.76 7.36 10.65
CA THR A 201 -5.38 7.68 11.93
C THR A 201 -6.23 6.52 12.45
N ILE A 202 -7.00 5.85 11.58
CA ILE A 202 -7.77 4.64 11.93
C ILE A 202 -6.82 3.56 12.44
N LEU A 203 -5.78 3.27 11.68
CA LEU A 203 -4.80 2.23 11.99
C LEU A 203 -4.03 2.54 13.29
N LEU A 204 -3.45 3.72 13.42
CA LEU A 204 -2.52 4.07 14.50
C LEU A 204 -3.23 4.46 15.80
N TYR A 205 -4.42 5.06 15.73
CA TYR A 205 -5.13 5.51 16.93
C TYR A 205 -6.05 4.43 17.51
N TRP A 206 -6.90 3.81 16.68
CA TRP A 206 -7.91 2.89 17.18
C TRP A 206 -7.48 1.42 17.12
N LEU A 207 -6.78 1.00 16.06
CA LEU A 207 -6.45 -0.42 15.83
C LEU A 207 -5.11 -0.87 16.44
N ARG A 208 -4.08 -0.01 16.44
CA ARG A 208 -2.80 -0.32 17.11
C ARG A 208 -2.84 0.05 18.60
N LYS A 209 -2.38 -0.89 19.44
CA LYS A 209 -2.33 -0.75 20.90
C LYS A 209 -1.09 0.03 21.35
N ASP A 210 -0.01 -0.03 20.58
CA ASP A 210 1.23 0.71 20.77
C ASP A 210 1.21 2.00 19.94
N TYR A 211 0.98 3.12 20.62
CA TYR A 211 0.75 4.40 19.99
C TYR A 211 2.07 5.13 19.70
N PRO A 212 2.49 5.35 18.43
CA PRO A 212 3.57 6.28 18.13
C PRO A 212 3.07 7.73 18.27
N LYS A 213 3.97 8.66 18.67
CA LYS A 213 3.66 10.09 18.86
C LYS A 213 3.26 10.86 17.60
N THR A 214 3.29 10.22 16.43
CA THR A 214 2.96 10.84 15.13
C THR A 214 1.56 10.43 14.71
N LEU A 215 0.56 11.21 15.13
CA LEU A 215 -0.79 11.15 14.58
C LEU A 215 -1.10 12.38 13.74
N TRP A 216 -2.04 12.20 12.81
CA TRP A 216 -2.62 13.30 12.06
C TRP A 216 -3.70 14.06 12.82
N MET A 217 -3.97 13.76 14.09
CA MET A 217 -4.96 14.52 14.87
C MET A 217 -4.36 15.76 15.52
N SER A 218 -5.07 16.89 15.44
CA SER A 218 -4.69 18.09 16.17
C SER A 218 -4.69 17.86 17.70
N PRO A 219 -3.89 18.61 18.48
CA PRO A 219 -3.90 18.49 19.95
C PRO A 219 -5.27 18.76 20.58
N ALA A 220 -6.07 19.64 19.97
CA ALA A 220 -7.43 19.92 20.43
C ALA A 220 -8.36 18.73 20.23
N LEU A 221 -8.27 18.06 19.07
CA LEU A 221 -9.04 16.84 18.80
C LEU A 221 -8.63 15.70 19.74
N LEU A 222 -7.31 15.51 19.98
CA LEU A 222 -6.82 14.49 20.90
C LEU A 222 -7.38 14.64 22.32
N ARG A 223 -7.44 15.87 22.85
CA ARG A 223 -8.05 16.13 24.17
C ARG A 223 -9.52 15.71 24.25
N ILE A 224 -10.23 15.69 23.13
CA ILE A 224 -11.64 15.29 23.05
C ILE A 224 -11.76 13.77 22.86
N ALA A 225 -10.86 13.18 22.04
CA ALA A 225 -10.90 11.77 21.66
C ALA A 225 -10.29 10.85 22.73
N ASP A 226 -9.19 11.25 23.39
CA ASP A 226 -8.45 10.43 24.33
C ASP A 226 -9.31 9.87 25.48
N PRO A 227 -10.21 10.65 26.10
CA PRO A 227 -11.10 10.13 27.15
C PRO A 227 -12.07 9.03 26.65
N LYS A 228 -12.37 8.98 25.35
CA LYS A 228 -13.34 8.06 24.74
C LYS A 228 -12.67 6.88 24.02
N ARG A 229 -11.36 7.00 23.73
CA ARG A 229 -10.59 6.07 22.91
C ARG A 229 -10.80 4.61 23.30
N ALA A 230 -10.74 4.26 24.59
CA ALA A 230 -10.86 2.86 25.01
C ALA A 230 -12.21 2.22 24.64
N ALA A 231 -13.29 3.00 24.67
CA ALA A 231 -14.61 2.54 24.25
C ALA A 231 -14.72 2.52 22.72
N GLU A 232 -14.26 3.57 22.05
CA GLU A 232 -14.30 3.70 20.60
C GLU A 232 -13.41 2.67 19.89
N SER A 233 -12.24 2.34 20.45
CA SER A 233 -11.34 1.30 19.93
C SER A 233 -12.02 -0.05 19.86
N LYS A 234 -12.84 -0.43 20.85
CA LYS A 234 -13.59 -1.71 20.79
C LYS A 234 -14.59 -1.72 19.64
N ILE A 235 -15.20 -0.57 19.35
CA ILE A 235 -16.18 -0.41 18.28
C ILE A 235 -15.47 -0.48 16.92
N VAL A 236 -14.40 0.31 16.74
CA VAL A 236 -13.64 0.40 15.48
C VAL A 236 -12.88 -0.89 15.19
N ASP A 237 -12.32 -1.55 16.20
CA ASP A 237 -11.72 -2.89 16.09
C ASP A 237 -12.75 -3.93 15.61
N GLY A 238 -14.01 -3.82 16.08
CA GLY A 238 -15.12 -4.63 15.59
C GLY A 238 -15.41 -4.44 14.09
N TYR A 239 -15.14 -3.26 13.53
CA TYR A 239 -15.27 -3.00 12.09
C TYR A 239 -14.20 -3.73 11.28
N GLY A 240 -13.00 -3.95 11.86
CA GLY A 240 -11.86 -4.58 11.19
C GLY A 240 -10.98 -3.61 10.40
N TYR A 241 -10.02 -4.15 9.65
CA TYR A 241 -9.06 -3.37 8.88
C TYR A 241 -9.71 -2.67 7.68
N VAL A 242 -9.23 -1.47 7.36
CA VAL A 242 -9.67 -0.71 6.18
C VAL A 242 -9.34 -1.48 4.90
N GLN A 243 -10.31 -1.56 3.99
CA GLN A 243 -10.23 -2.23 2.69
C GLN A 243 -10.32 -1.24 1.52
N LYS A 244 -11.07 -0.15 1.70
CA LYS A 244 -11.30 0.88 0.68
C LYS A 244 -11.78 2.17 1.31
N VAL A 245 -11.35 3.32 0.74
CA VAL A 245 -11.84 4.65 1.13
C VAL A 245 -12.28 5.47 -0.08
N ASP A 246 -13.59 5.73 -0.14
CA ASP A 246 -14.25 6.53 -1.19
C ASP A 246 -14.65 7.90 -0.65
N PHE A 247 -14.38 8.97 -1.40
CA PHE A 247 -14.91 10.30 -1.09
C PHE A 247 -16.36 10.41 -1.57
N LEU A 248 -17.29 10.69 -0.66
CA LEU A 248 -18.71 10.83 -0.98
C LEU A 248 -19.10 12.27 -1.33
N GLY A 249 -18.37 13.26 -0.84
CA GLY A 249 -18.68 14.67 -0.99
C GLY A 249 -18.42 15.46 0.29
N THR A 250 -18.92 16.69 0.30
CA THR A 250 -18.79 17.61 1.43
C THR A 250 -20.17 17.87 2.04
N GLN A 251 -20.28 17.75 3.36
CA GLN A 251 -21.48 18.08 4.14
C GLN A 251 -21.16 19.17 5.15
N GLY A 252 -21.61 20.40 4.89
CA GLY A 252 -21.16 21.57 5.65
C GLY A 252 -19.65 21.75 5.50
N SER A 253 -18.91 21.78 6.62
CA SER A 253 -17.44 21.84 6.63
C SER A 253 -16.76 20.47 6.59
N TYR A 254 -17.50 19.37 6.64
CA TYR A 254 -16.94 18.02 6.70
C TYR A 254 -16.75 17.44 5.30
N ARG A 255 -15.55 16.92 5.02
CA ARG A 255 -15.35 15.92 3.98
C ARG A 255 -15.90 14.59 4.48
N VAL A 256 -16.71 13.91 3.67
CA VAL A 256 -17.31 12.63 4.03
C VAL A 256 -16.66 11.52 3.22
N PHE A 257 -16.07 10.56 3.92
CA PHE A 257 -15.42 9.39 3.34
C PHE A 257 -16.18 8.12 3.73
N ARG A 258 -16.55 7.30 2.74
CA ARG A 258 -17.03 5.95 2.97
C ARG A 258 -15.84 5.02 3.10
N VAL A 259 -15.69 4.42 4.27
CA VAL A 259 -14.65 3.44 4.56
C VAL A 259 -15.31 2.07 4.61
N GLU A 260 -14.92 1.21 3.68
CA GLU A 260 -15.19 -0.23 3.76
C GLU A 260 -14.11 -0.85 4.65
N HIS A 261 -14.52 -1.40 5.78
CA HIS A 261 -13.68 -2.23 6.64
C HIS A 261 -13.97 -3.71 6.37
N SER A 262 -13.19 -4.62 6.95
CA SER A 262 -13.40 -6.06 6.79
C SER A 262 -14.80 -6.56 7.21
N ASN A 263 -15.43 -5.92 8.21
CA ASN A 263 -16.73 -6.37 8.76
C ASN A 263 -17.84 -5.31 8.68
N ALA A 264 -17.56 -4.08 8.22
CA ALA A 264 -18.54 -3.00 8.23
C ALA A 264 -18.24 -1.92 7.17
N VAL A 265 -19.28 -1.19 6.79
CA VAL A 265 -19.15 0.06 6.02
C VAL A 265 -19.48 1.23 6.94
N VAL A 266 -18.58 2.21 6.99
CA VAL A 266 -18.64 3.34 7.93
C VAL A 266 -18.39 4.63 7.17
N ASP A 267 -19.26 5.62 7.36
CA ASP A 267 -19.05 6.96 6.82
C ASP A 267 -18.32 7.81 7.88
N TRP A 268 -17.13 8.30 7.54
CA TRP A 268 -16.27 9.14 8.36
C TRP A 268 -16.37 10.59 7.91
N PHE A 269 -16.59 11.48 8.87
CA PHE A 269 -16.73 12.92 8.68
C PHE A 269 -15.46 13.59 9.19
N VAL A 270 -14.71 14.21 8.29
CA VAL A 270 -13.36 14.72 8.53
C VAL A 270 -13.33 16.22 8.24
N ILE A 271 -12.77 17.01 9.16
CA ILE A 271 -12.27 18.34 8.86
C ILE A 271 -10.75 18.27 8.98
N ASP A 272 -10.06 18.62 7.90
CA ASP A 272 -8.59 18.64 7.85
C ASP A 272 -8.07 19.78 6.96
N ASP A 273 -6.88 20.28 7.30
CA ASP A 273 -6.18 21.35 6.58
C ASP A 273 -5.07 20.81 5.66
N GLY A 274 -5.07 19.51 5.38
CA GLY A 274 -3.98 18.82 4.69
C GLY A 274 -2.72 18.61 5.55
N LYS A 275 -2.68 19.01 6.81
CA LYS A 275 -1.57 18.71 7.73
C LYS A 275 -2.04 17.93 8.95
N GLN A 276 -3.26 18.21 9.41
CA GLN A 276 -3.89 17.56 10.53
C GLN A 276 -5.41 17.54 10.38
N ILE A 277 -6.03 16.56 11.02
CA ILE A 277 -7.45 16.41 11.25
C ILE A 277 -7.80 17.20 12.52
N SER A 278 -8.70 18.18 12.37
CA SER A 278 -9.17 19.05 13.45
C SER A 278 -10.53 18.61 14.01
N ALA A 279 -11.33 17.89 13.22
CA ALA A 279 -12.55 17.25 13.69
C ALA A 279 -12.76 15.91 13.00
N LEU A 280 -13.22 14.92 13.77
CA LEU A 280 -13.44 13.56 13.29
C LEU A 280 -14.63 12.93 14.00
N THR A 281 -15.56 12.38 13.24
CA THR A 281 -16.66 11.55 13.74
C THR A 281 -17.06 10.53 12.69
N TRP A 282 -17.84 9.52 13.05
CA TRP A 282 -18.24 8.46 12.13
C TRP A 282 -19.63 7.91 12.41
N LYS A 283 -20.22 7.32 11.38
CA LYS A 283 -21.51 6.63 11.45
C LYS A 283 -21.41 5.30 10.73
N LYS A 284 -21.69 4.20 11.43
CA LYS A 284 -21.83 2.88 10.80
C LYS A 284 -23.04 2.91 9.84
N VAL A 285 -22.81 2.54 8.59
CA VAL A 285 -23.83 2.45 7.55
C VAL A 285 -24.48 1.07 7.55
N ARG A 286 -23.65 0.02 7.51
CA ARG A 286 -24.10 -1.38 7.52
C ARG A 286 -22.99 -2.32 7.97
N ASP A 287 -23.35 -3.52 8.38
CA ASP A 287 -22.42 -4.64 8.56
C ASP A 287 -22.15 -5.34 7.21
N ILE A 288 -21.01 -6.03 7.13
CA ILE A 288 -20.65 -6.93 6.02
C ILE A 288 -20.77 -8.35 6.56
N ALA A 289 -21.65 -9.15 5.97
CA ALA A 289 -21.84 -10.54 6.36
C ALA A 289 -20.53 -11.33 6.11
N ARG A 290 -20.15 -12.14 7.10
CA ARG A 290 -19.03 -13.07 7.00
C ARG A 290 -19.39 -14.28 6.14
#